data_AF-A0A1I2E432-F1
#
_entry.id   AF-A0A1I2E432-F1
#
_cell.length_a   1.000
_cell.length_b   1.000
_cell.length_c   1.000
_cell.angle_alpha   90.00
_cell.angle_beta   90.00
_cell.angle_gamma   90.00
#
_symmetry.space_group_name_H-M   'P 1'
#
loop_
_entity.id
_entity.type
_entity.pdbx_description
1 polymer ?
#
loop_
_entity_poly.entity_id
_entity_poly.type
_entity_poly.pdbx_seq_one_letter_code
_entity_poly.pdbx_strand_id
1 'polypeptide(L)'
;MTKKFNHRITLIAALCLALVAAVVVFTTKEKYTPGAYNVNYSPDYAVSGDVTGLVNNSDYVVSGHYEKFIENWDMGENHLSEVYSFVVDESLLGDVEGTINVSIPHTTLLKYTLDDVEYEAALNSPNYSKPDFDKMYVLFLKKAQTKDVFGPSSVPFQVEVDSAGKVALKANTENGEQTLTAKKGDTIKFHSEQIELASIDKISGLTKDALFREIKTQVAAKEESK
;
A
#
# COMPACT_ATOMS: atom_id res chain seq x y z
N MET A 1 -45.14 57.52 51.60
CA MET A 1 -45.23 57.52 50.11
C MET A 1 -44.96 56.10 49.62
N THR A 2 -45.98 55.26 49.55
CA THR A 2 -45.88 53.83 49.21
C THR A 2 -45.88 53.68 47.69
N LYS A 3 -44.71 53.37 47.09
CA LYS A 3 -44.61 53.03 45.67
C LYS A 3 -45.43 51.76 45.41
N LYS A 4 -46.55 51.88 44.68
CA LYS A 4 -47.31 50.72 44.18
C LYS A 4 -46.39 49.93 43.23
N PHE A 5 -45.97 48.75 43.69
CA PHE A 5 -45.14 47.85 42.92
C PHE A 5 -45.99 47.28 41.78
N ASN A 6 -45.62 47.57 40.53
CA ASN A 6 -46.43 47.22 39.37
C ASN A 6 -46.15 45.77 38.95
N HIS A 7 -46.81 44.81 39.60
CA HIS A 7 -46.63 43.37 39.36
C HIS A 7 -46.75 42.95 37.89
N ARG A 8 -47.48 43.72 37.07
CA ARG A 8 -47.59 43.48 35.63
C ARG A 8 -46.26 43.66 34.89
N ILE A 9 -45.45 44.64 35.29
CA ILE A 9 -44.14 44.90 34.69
C ILE A 9 -43.16 43.78 35.09
N THR A 10 -43.24 43.31 36.33
CA THR A 10 -42.40 42.21 36.83
C THR A 10 -42.73 40.88 36.13
N LEU A 11 -44.01 40.61 35.87
CA LEU A 11 -44.45 39.40 35.15
C LEU A 11 -43.99 39.39 33.68
N ILE A 12 -44.10 40.54 32.99
CA ILE A 12 -43.63 40.68 31.60
C ILE A 12 -42.12 40.49 31.52
N ALA A 13 -41.35 41.08 32.44
CA ALA A 13 -39.90 40.92 32.47
C ALA A 13 -39.49 39.45 32.72
N ALA A 14 -40.18 38.74 33.61
CA ALA A 14 -39.92 37.32 33.88
C ALA A 14 -40.23 36.43 32.66
N LEU A 15 -41.32 36.71 31.94
CA LEU A 15 -41.68 36.01 30.70
C LEU A 15 -40.66 36.26 29.58
N CYS A 16 -40.18 37.50 29.41
CA CYS A 16 -39.13 37.81 28.44
C CYS A 16 -37.82 37.09 28.77
N LEU A 17 -37.42 37.03 30.05
CA LEU A 17 -36.23 36.29 30.49
C LEU A 17 -36.36 34.79 30.26
N ALA A 18 -37.51 34.19 30.54
CA ALA A 18 -37.77 32.78 30.28
C ALA A 18 -37.73 32.47 28.77
N LEU A 19 -38.23 33.37 27.92
CA LEU A 19 -38.23 33.20 26.47
C LEU A 19 -36.82 33.34 25.88
N VAL A 20 -36.01 34.27 26.39
CA VAL A 20 -34.59 34.39 26.01
C VAL A 20 -33.81 33.15 26.47
N ALA A 21 -34.03 32.66 27.69
CA ALA A 21 -33.40 31.43 28.17
C ALA A 21 -33.80 30.20 27.33
N ALA A 22 -35.08 30.08 26.96
CA ALA A 22 -35.56 29.00 26.11
C ALA A 22 -34.95 29.07 24.70
N VAL A 23 -34.82 30.27 24.12
CA VAL A 23 -34.14 30.48 22.82
C VAL A 23 -32.65 30.17 22.92
N VAL A 24 -31.97 30.53 24.00
CA VAL A 24 -30.55 30.19 24.22
C VAL A 24 -30.37 28.67 24.34
N VAL A 25 -31.26 27.97 25.06
CA VAL A 25 -31.23 26.50 25.18
C VAL A 25 -31.64 25.81 23.87
N PHE A 26 -32.53 26.41 23.07
CA PHE A 26 -32.87 25.90 21.73
C PHE A 26 -31.78 26.19 20.69
N THR A 27 -30.94 27.22 20.89
CA THR A 27 -29.86 27.62 19.97
C THR A 27 -28.50 27.10 20.36
N THR A 28 -28.35 26.43 21.51
CA THR A 28 -27.26 25.48 21.72
C THR A 28 -27.47 24.29 20.80
N LYS A 29 -27.15 24.49 19.50
CA LYS A 29 -26.83 23.38 18.60
C LYS A 29 -25.86 22.50 19.37
N GLU A 30 -26.18 21.23 19.54
CA GLU A 30 -25.25 20.27 20.10
C GLU A 30 -23.90 20.49 19.43
N LYS A 31 -22.88 20.83 20.23
CA LYS A 31 -21.55 21.07 19.69
C LYS A 31 -21.09 19.73 19.12
N TYR A 32 -21.03 19.67 17.80
CA TYR A 32 -20.48 18.53 17.09
C TYR A 32 -19.09 18.24 17.64
N THR A 33 -18.87 17.01 18.08
CA THR A 33 -17.56 16.54 18.53
C THR A 33 -16.99 15.67 17.42
N PRO A 34 -15.86 16.06 16.81
CA PRO A 34 -15.25 15.29 15.74
C PRO A 34 -14.93 13.85 16.14
N GLY A 35 -15.27 12.92 15.25
CA GLY A 35 -14.94 11.50 15.32
C GLY A 35 -13.60 11.15 14.68
N ALA A 36 -13.14 9.93 14.96
CA ALA A 36 -11.99 9.32 14.31
C ALA A 36 -12.39 7.97 13.72
N TYR A 37 -12.15 7.79 12.42
CA TYR A 37 -12.52 6.62 11.64
C TYR A 37 -11.26 5.96 11.10
N ASN A 38 -11.17 4.62 11.17
CA ASN A 38 -10.03 3.87 10.67
C ASN A 38 -10.47 2.99 9.49
N VAL A 39 -9.65 2.98 8.45
CA VAL A 39 -9.84 2.20 7.22
C VAL A 39 -8.58 1.37 7.04
N ASN A 40 -8.68 0.08 7.33
CA ASN A 40 -7.53 -0.83 7.32
C ASN A 40 -7.60 -1.74 6.09
N TYR A 41 -6.47 -1.90 5.42
CA TYR A 41 -6.28 -2.79 4.28
C TYR A 41 -5.14 -3.76 4.58
N SER A 42 -5.46 -5.06 4.59
CA SER A 42 -4.52 -6.15 4.85
C SER A 42 -4.59 -7.13 3.68
N PRO A 43 -3.75 -6.94 2.65
CA PRO A 43 -3.70 -7.84 1.50
C PRO A 43 -3.12 -9.20 1.88
N ASP A 44 -3.72 -10.27 1.35
CA ASP A 44 -3.22 -11.64 1.51
C ASP A 44 -2.14 -11.94 0.46
N TYR A 45 -0.91 -11.51 0.74
CA TYR A 45 0.24 -11.83 -0.11
C TYR A 45 1.02 -13.01 0.45
N ALA A 46 1.59 -13.83 -0.45
CA ALA A 46 2.69 -14.70 -0.07
C ALA A 46 3.91 -13.83 0.29
N VAL A 47 4.43 -13.94 1.52
CA VAL A 47 5.59 -13.17 2.00
C VAL A 47 6.78 -14.10 2.20
N SER A 48 7.95 -13.72 1.68
CA SER A 48 9.20 -14.44 1.94
C SER A 48 10.39 -13.49 1.87
N GLY A 49 11.32 -13.63 2.81
CA GLY A 49 12.61 -12.94 2.81
C GLY A 49 13.80 -13.84 2.53
N ASP A 50 13.57 -15.11 2.15
CA ASP A 50 14.62 -16.05 1.76
C ASP A 50 14.39 -16.70 0.39
N VAL A 51 15.48 -17.20 -0.21
CA VAL A 51 15.49 -17.73 -1.58
C VAL A 51 14.56 -18.93 -1.70
N THR A 52 14.49 -19.78 -0.68
CA THR A 52 13.64 -20.98 -0.68
C THR A 52 12.18 -20.61 -0.83
N GLY A 53 11.67 -19.70 0.01
CA GLY A 53 10.28 -19.26 -0.08
C GLY A 53 9.97 -18.51 -1.38
N LEU A 54 10.90 -17.66 -1.87
CA LEU A 54 10.71 -16.94 -3.13
C LEU A 54 10.66 -17.88 -4.34
N VAL A 55 11.57 -18.86 -4.42
CA VAL A 55 11.57 -19.88 -5.49
C VAL A 55 10.32 -20.75 -5.41
N ASN A 56 9.91 -21.19 -4.21
CA ASN A 56 8.72 -22.03 -4.03
C ASN A 56 7.44 -21.32 -4.47
N ASN A 57 7.33 -20.02 -4.21
CA ASN A 57 6.19 -19.22 -4.64
C ASN A 57 6.22 -18.87 -6.13
N SER A 58 7.36 -18.93 -6.81
CA SER A 58 7.50 -18.47 -8.20
C SER A 58 7.16 -19.53 -9.24
N ASP A 59 6.60 -19.12 -10.37
CA ASP A 59 6.52 -19.96 -11.58
C ASP A 59 7.73 -19.70 -12.49
N TYR A 60 8.28 -18.48 -12.42
CA TYR A 60 9.43 -18.04 -13.19
C TYR A 60 10.45 -17.33 -12.29
N VAL A 61 11.73 -17.56 -12.52
CA VAL A 61 12.82 -16.80 -11.89
C VAL A 61 13.78 -16.40 -12.99
N VAL A 62 14.03 -15.10 -13.13
CA VAL A 62 14.88 -14.56 -14.19
C VAL A 62 15.92 -13.62 -13.62
N SER A 63 17.06 -13.52 -14.28
CA SER A 63 18.00 -12.43 -14.08
C SER A 63 18.12 -11.58 -15.34
N GLY A 64 18.37 -10.28 -15.16
CA GLY A 64 18.35 -9.33 -16.26
C GLY A 64 18.33 -7.89 -15.78
N HIS A 65 17.82 -6.97 -16.59
CA HIS A 65 17.71 -5.56 -16.25
C HIS A 65 16.44 -4.91 -16.82
N TYR A 66 15.97 -3.88 -16.14
CA TYR A 66 14.86 -3.05 -16.63
C TYR A 66 15.37 -2.10 -17.71
N GLU A 67 14.63 -1.95 -18.81
CA GLU A 67 15.04 -1.11 -19.94
C GLU A 67 14.24 0.20 -20.00
N LYS A 68 12.92 0.13 -19.85
CA LYS A 68 12.05 1.33 -19.90
C LYS A 68 10.74 1.14 -19.17
N PHE A 69 10.19 2.25 -18.72
CA PHE A 69 8.78 2.34 -18.35
C PHE A 69 7.89 2.22 -19.60
N ILE A 70 6.80 1.48 -19.49
CA ILE A 70 5.82 1.27 -20.56
C ILE A 70 4.57 2.09 -20.28
N GLU A 71 3.90 1.82 -19.16
CA GLU A 71 2.62 2.46 -18.82
C GLU A 71 2.24 2.28 -17.36
N ASN A 72 1.26 3.07 -16.91
CA ASN A 72 0.49 2.77 -15.71
C ASN A 72 -0.67 1.85 -16.10
N TRP A 73 -0.87 0.78 -15.34
CA TRP A 73 -1.94 -0.17 -15.55
C TRP A 73 -2.91 -0.17 -14.36
N ASP A 74 -4.17 0.17 -14.62
CA ASP A 74 -5.27 -0.08 -13.70
C ASP A 74 -5.60 -1.58 -13.71
N MET A 75 -5.25 -2.25 -12.63
CA MET A 75 -5.47 -3.69 -12.46
C MET A 75 -6.92 -4.01 -12.08
N GLY A 76 -7.76 -3.00 -11.88
CA GLY A 76 -9.07 -3.12 -11.27
C GLY A 76 -9.00 -3.09 -9.75
N GLU A 77 -10.18 -3.09 -9.12
CA GLU A 77 -10.32 -3.19 -7.66
C GLU A 77 -9.51 -2.15 -6.87
N ASN A 78 -9.32 -0.95 -7.45
CA ASN A 78 -8.55 0.14 -6.86
C ASN A 78 -7.03 -0.11 -6.77
N HIS A 79 -6.48 -0.99 -7.61
CA HIS A 79 -5.05 -1.25 -7.69
C HIS A 79 -4.42 -0.68 -8.95
N LEU A 80 -3.35 0.09 -8.78
CA LEU A 80 -2.55 0.63 -9.86
C LEU A 80 -1.15 0.01 -9.86
N SER A 81 -0.71 -0.42 -11.02
CA SER A 81 0.64 -0.92 -11.27
C SER A 81 1.40 -0.03 -12.25
N GLU A 82 2.72 -0.07 -12.13
CA GLU A 82 3.62 0.43 -13.18
C GLU A 82 4.16 -0.76 -13.96
N VAL A 83 4.07 -0.70 -15.29
CA VAL A 83 4.58 -1.75 -16.19
C VAL A 83 5.88 -1.28 -16.81
N TYR A 84 6.89 -2.14 -16.75
CA TYR A 84 8.23 -1.90 -17.28
C TYR A 84 8.61 -3.02 -18.25
N SER A 85 9.43 -2.71 -19.26
CA SER A 85 10.13 -3.75 -20.01
C SER A 85 11.35 -4.23 -19.24
N PHE A 86 11.58 -5.54 -19.27
CA PHE A 86 12.69 -6.22 -18.64
C PHE A 86 13.36 -7.12 -19.66
N VAL A 87 14.67 -6.93 -19.86
CA VAL A 87 15.49 -7.75 -20.74
C VAL A 87 16.03 -8.91 -19.91
N VAL A 88 15.67 -10.14 -20.30
CA VAL A 88 16.11 -11.36 -19.63
C VAL A 88 17.49 -11.77 -20.16
N ASP A 89 18.45 -11.87 -19.25
CA ASP A 89 19.80 -12.36 -19.53
C ASP A 89 19.92 -13.88 -19.27
N GLU A 90 19.29 -14.38 -18.19
CA GLU A 90 19.27 -15.81 -17.84
C GLU A 90 17.90 -16.16 -17.22
N SER A 91 17.26 -17.22 -17.73
CA SER A 91 16.14 -17.86 -17.04
C SER A 91 16.68 -18.90 -16.06
N LEU A 92 16.36 -18.74 -14.78
CA LEU A 92 16.77 -19.62 -13.68
C LEU A 92 15.68 -20.62 -13.29
N LEU A 93 14.41 -20.29 -13.54
CA LEU A 93 13.25 -21.17 -13.38
C LEU A 93 12.21 -20.80 -14.43
N GLY A 94 11.61 -21.82 -15.05
CA GLY A 94 10.65 -21.64 -16.14
C GLY A 94 11.33 -21.32 -17.46
N ASP A 95 10.54 -21.32 -18.53
CA ASP A 95 11.02 -21.03 -19.89
C ASP A 95 10.56 -19.64 -20.31
N VAL A 96 11.48 -18.68 -20.25
CA VAL A 96 11.23 -17.28 -20.63
C VAL A 96 12.52 -16.63 -21.13
N GLU A 97 12.46 -15.97 -22.27
CA GLU A 97 13.62 -15.37 -22.93
C GLU A 97 13.24 -14.02 -23.57
N GLY A 98 14.25 -13.23 -23.93
CA GLY A 98 14.07 -11.95 -24.62
C GLY A 98 13.58 -10.84 -23.70
N THR A 99 12.71 -9.97 -24.22
CA THR A 99 12.15 -8.84 -23.45
C THR A 99 10.74 -9.16 -23.00
N ILE A 100 10.49 -9.08 -21.70
CA ILE A 100 9.18 -9.29 -21.08
C ILE A 100 8.65 -8.00 -20.48
N ASN A 101 7.32 -7.93 -20.29
CA ASN A 101 6.70 -6.85 -19.53
C ASN A 101 6.47 -7.30 -18.09
N VAL A 102 6.95 -6.51 -17.13
CA VAL A 102 6.81 -6.77 -15.69
C VAL A 102 5.96 -5.68 -15.07
N SER A 103 4.86 -6.09 -14.43
CA SER A 103 3.97 -5.25 -13.65
C SER A 103 4.45 -5.19 -12.20
N ILE A 104 4.68 -3.98 -11.70
CA ILE A 104 5.05 -3.71 -10.32
C ILE A 104 3.87 -3.02 -9.64
N PRO A 105 3.15 -3.68 -8.72
CA PRO A 105 2.09 -3.05 -7.95
C PRO A 105 2.63 -1.81 -7.24
N HIS A 106 2.02 -0.66 -7.50
CA HIS A 106 2.50 0.64 -7.01
C HIS A 106 1.55 1.21 -5.98
N THR A 107 0.26 1.33 -6.28
CA THR A 107 -0.69 2.05 -5.43
C THR A 107 -1.94 1.21 -5.18
N THR A 108 -2.45 1.28 -3.95
CA THR A 108 -3.80 0.86 -3.59
C THR A 108 -4.61 2.09 -3.20
N LEU A 109 -5.77 2.29 -3.82
CA LEU A 109 -6.69 3.37 -3.47
C LEU A 109 -7.69 2.84 -2.44
N LEU A 110 -7.69 3.41 -1.24
CA LEU A 110 -8.66 3.10 -0.20
C LEU A 110 -9.73 4.19 -0.16
N LYS A 111 -10.98 3.77 -0.10
CA LYS A 111 -12.14 4.67 -0.13
C LYS A 111 -12.95 4.54 1.15
N TYR A 112 -13.47 5.66 1.64
CA TYR A 112 -14.38 5.71 2.78
C TYR A 112 -15.43 6.79 2.60
N THR A 113 -16.70 6.43 2.79
CA THR A 113 -17.81 7.38 2.70
C THR A 113 -18.23 7.83 4.09
N LEU A 114 -18.20 9.15 4.32
CA LEU A 114 -18.67 9.79 5.55
C LEU A 114 -19.60 10.95 5.18
N ASP A 115 -20.81 10.98 5.75
CA ASP A 115 -21.84 11.99 5.47
C ASP A 115 -22.08 12.22 3.95
N ASP A 116 -22.24 11.13 3.19
CA ASP A 116 -22.43 11.13 1.72
C ASP A 116 -21.27 11.76 0.91
N VAL A 117 -20.09 11.91 1.54
CA VAL A 117 -18.86 12.35 0.88
C VAL A 117 -17.88 11.17 0.83
N GLU A 118 -17.41 10.81 -0.36
CA GLU A 118 -16.32 9.85 -0.53
C GLU A 118 -14.97 10.53 -0.28
N TYR A 119 -14.16 9.88 0.54
CA TYR A 119 -12.77 10.22 0.81
C TYR A 119 -11.89 9.10 0.26
N GLU A 120 -10.83 9.48 -0.45
CA GLU A 120 -9.91 8.54 -1.08
C GLU A 120 -8.47 8.81 -0.62
N ALA A 121 -7.76 7.74 -0.28
CA ALA A 121 -6.33 7.77 0.04
C ALA A 121 -5.58 6.83 -0.91
N ALA A 122 -4.44 7.31 -1.42
CA ALA A 122 -3.55 6.54 -2.28
C ALA A 122 -2.36 6.07 -1.44
N LEU A 123 -2.30 4.77 -1.15
CA LEU A 123 -1.25 4.17 -0.35
C LEU A 123 -0.31 3.34 -1.22
N ASN A 124 0.99 3.39 -0.93
CA ASN A 124 1.97 2.64 -1.71
C ASN A 124 1.91 1.15 -1.34
N SER A 125 1.99 0.29 -2.37
CA SER A 125 2.03 -1.16 -2.20
C SER A 125 3.36 -1.60 -1.58
N PRO A 126 3.38 -2.62 -0.70
CA PRO A 126 4.61 -3.15 -0.13
C PRO A 126 5.56 -3.75 -1.19
N ASN A 127 5.04 -4.09 -2.38
CA ASN A 127 5.81 -4.59 -3.52
C ASN A 127 6.58 -3.50 -4.29
N TYR A 128 6.28 -2.23 -4.06
CA TYR A 128 6.78 -1.17 -4.92
C TYR A 128 8.24 -0.83 -4.59
N SER A 129 9.14 -1.22 -5.48
CA SER A 129 10.45 -0.60 -5.59
C SER A 129 10.57 -0.09 -7.02
N LYS A 130 10.72 1.22 -7.17
CA LYS A 130 10.96 1.81 -8.48
C LYS A 130 12.27 1.27 -9.06
N PRO A 131 12.26 0.72 -10.28
CA PRO A 131 13.49 0.23 -10.90
C PRO A 131 14.49 1.35 -11.20
N ASP A 132 15.75 1.07 -10.93
CA ASP A 132 16.91 1.73 -11.52
C ASP A 132 17.34 0.93 -12.77
N PHE A 133 17.38 1.59 -13.93
CA PHE A 133 17.67 0.96 -15.22
C PHE A 133 19.16 0.63 -15.41
N ASP A 134 20.05 1.13 -14.55
CA ASP A 134 21.49 0.85 -14.60
C ASP A 134 21.89 -0.34 -13.70
N LYS A 135 20.91 -1.09 -13.18
CA LYS A 135 21.12 -2.21 -12.26
C LYS A 135 20.70 -3.54 -12.86
N MET A 136 21.35 -4.60 -12.40
CA MET A 136 20.90 -5.97 -12.62
C MET A 136 19.91 -6.36 -11.53
N TYR A 137 18.92 -7.17 -11.88
CA TYR A 137 17.94 -7.73 -10.97
C TYR A 137 17.81 -9.23 -11.16
N VAL A 138 17.43 -9.90 -10.07
CA VAL A 138 16.78 -11.20 -10.08
C VAL A 138 15.31 -11.00 -9.69
N LEU A 139 14.39 -11.48 -10.53
CA LEU A 139 12.95 -11.33 -10.34
C LEU A 139 12.29 -12.69 -10.09
N PHE A 140 11.37 -12.71 -9.12
CA PHE A 140 10.59 -13.89 -8.71
C PHE A 140 9.13 -13.72 -9.13
N LEU A 141 8.73 -14.36 -10.23
CA LEU A 141 7.56 -13.94 -11.02
C LEU A 141 6.48 -15.04 -11.17
N LYS A 142 5.27 -14.57 -11.46
CA LYS A 142 4.15 -15.34 -12.02
C LYS A 142 3.59 -14.61 -13.23
N LYS A 143 2.90 -15.34 -14.11
CA LYS A 143 2.18 -14.72 -15.23
C LYS A 143 0.82 -14.19 -14.76
N ALA A 144 0.50 -12.94 -15.07
CA ALA A 144 -0.82 -12.39 -14.78
C ALA A 144 -1.88 -13.09 -15.64
N GLN A 145 -3.05 -13.35 -15.06
CA GLN A 145 -4.14 -14.01 -15.79
C GLN A 145 -4.88 -13.06 -16.76
N THR A 146 -4.85 -11.76 -16.47
CA THR A 146 -5.70 -10.75 -17.12
C THR A 146 -5.02 -10.01 -18.26
N LYS A 147 -3.70 -10.15 -18.40
CA LYS A 147 -2.88 -9.44 -19.39
C LYS A 147 -1.58 -10.20 -19.62
N ASP A 148 -0.99 -10.06 -20.80
CA ASP A 148 0.32 -10.65 -21.13
C ASP A 148 1.46 -9.86 -20.47
N VAL A 149 1.52 -9.96 -19.14
CA VAL A 149 2.55 -9.37 -18.27
C VAL A 149 2.90 -10.34 -17.17
N PHE A 150 4.12 -10.24 -16.67
CA PHE A 150 4.56 -10.93 -15.46
C PHE A 150 4.32 -10.02 -14.26
N GLY A 151 4.01 -10.61 -13.11
CA GLY A 151 3.81 -9.91 -11.84
C GLY A 151 4.53 -10.61 -10.69
N PRO A 152 4.52 -10.01 -9.48
CA PRO A 152 5.16 -10.57 -8.31
C PRO A 152 4.58 -11.95 -7.95
N SER A 153 5.45 -12.90 -7.63
CA SER A 153 5.05 -14.19 -7.06
C SER A 153 4.79 -14.14 -5.56
N SER A 154 5.40 -13.16 -4.90
CA SER A 154 5.45 -12.97 -3.45
C SER A 154 5.91 -11.54 -3.15
N VAL A 155 5.88 -11.14 -1.88
CA VAL A 155 6.46 -9.86 -1.43
C VAL A 155 7.61 -10.14 -0.46
N PRO A 156 8.79 -9.57 -0.69
CA PRO A 156 9.20 -8.84 -1.89
C PRO A 156 9.54 -9.79 -3.04
N PHE A 157 9.65 -9.30 -4.29
CA PHE A 157 9.94 -10.14 -5.46
C PHE A 157 11.16 -9.70 -6.28
N GLN A 158 11.73 -8.54 -5.95
CA GLN A 158 12.86 -7.95 -6.67
C GLN A 158 14.10 -8.05 -5.81
N VAL A 159 15.17 -8.61 -6.36
CA VAL A 159 16.50 -8.60 -5.76
C VAL A 159 17.42 -7.80 -6.67
N GLU A 160 17.91 -6.66 -6.20
CA GLU A 160 18.86 -5.81 -6.91
C GLU A 160 20.29 -6.33 -6.68
N VAL A 161 21.10 -6.29 -7.74
CA VAL A 161 22.54 -6.56 -7.68
C VAL A 161 23.27 -5.34 -8.24
N ASP A 162 24.03 -4.67 -7.39
CA ASP A 162 24.78 -3.48 -7.78
C ASP A 162 26.06 -3.81 -8.56
N SER A 163 26.73 -2.76 -9.06
CA SER A 163 27.97 -2.90 -9.84
C SER A 163 29.16 -3.47 -9.05
N ALA A 164 29.09 -3.48 -7.71
CA ALA A 164 30.07 -4.13 -6.84
C ALA A 164 29.70 -5.60 -6.52
N GLY A 165 28.57 -6.09 -7.04
CA GLY A 165 28.07 -7.44 -6.81
C GLY A 165 27.37 -7.62 -5.46
N LYS A 166 27.00 -6.51 -4.79
CA LYS A 166 26.24 -6.54 -3.54
C LYS A 166 24.77 -6.75 -3.84
N VAL A 167 24.16 -7.67 -3.10
CA VAL A 167 22.76 -8.05 -3.23
C VAL A 167 21.88 -7.30 -2.22
N ALA A 168 20.72 -6.83 -2.66
CA ALA A 168 19.68 -6.24 -1.80
C ALA A 168 18.28 -6.73 -2.20
N LEU A 169 17.53 -7.28 -1.26
CA LEU A 169 16.10 -7.57 -1.41
C LEU A 169 15.32 -6.25 -1.32
N LYS A 170 14.44 -5.99 -2.29
CA LYS A 170 13.77 -4.69 -2.44
C LYS A 170 12.29 -4.78 -2.10
N ALA A 171 11.87 -4.01 -1.10
CA ALA A 171 10.48 -3.81 -0.73
C ALA A 171 10.19 -2.31 -0.55
N ASN A 172 8.92 -1.93 -0.62
CA ASN A 172 8.51 -0.61 -0.16
C ASN A 172 8.43 -0.58 1.37
N THR A 173 8.99 0.46 1.98
CA THR A 173 8.87 0.72 3.43
C THR A 173 8.21 2.07 3.71
N GLU A 174 7.67 2.74 2.68
CA GLU A 174 7.13 4.10 2.76
C GLU A 174 5.60 4.12 2.54
N ASN A 175 4.95 5.16 3.07
CA ASN A 175 3.56 5.54 2.75
C ASN A 175 2.50 4.45 2.95
N GLY A 176 2.60 3.68 4.03
CA GLY A 176 1.56 2.74 4.47
C GLY A 176 0.38 3.39 5.18
N GLU A 177 0.44 4.68 5.49
CA GLU A 177 -0.61 5.40 6.23
C GLU A 177 -0.88 6.78 5.66
N GLN A 178 -2.16 7.19 5.66
CA GLN A 178 -2.57 8.53 5.31
C GLN A 178 -3.74 8.98 6.20
N THR A 179 -3.70 10.21 6.73
CA THR A 179 -4.80 10.79 7.50
C THR A 179 -5.43 11.93 6.73
N LEU A 180 -6.75 11.88 6.57
CA LEU A 180 -7.56 12.95 5.97
C LEU A 180 -8.42 13.62 7.04
N THR A 181 -8.66 14.92 6.88
CA THR A 181 -9.65 15.66 7.68
C THR A 181 -10.94 15.80 6.87
N ALA A 182 -12.02 15.25 7.40
CA ALA A 182 -13.34 15.32 6.82
C ALA A 182 -14.11 16.57 7.28
N LYS A 183 -15.33 16.75 6.75
CA LYS A 183 -16.19 17.89 7.11
C LYS A 183 -16.42 17.89 8.62
N LYS A 184 -16.65 19.09 9.19
CA LYS A 184 -16.87 19.30 10.64
C LYS A 184 -15.69 18.89 11.56
N GLY A 185 -14.53 18.55 11.00
CA GLY A 185 -13.30 18.30 11.75
C GLY A 185 -13.00 16.83 12.03
N ASP A 186 -13.81 15.91 11.51
CA ASP A 186 -13.58 14.47 11.65
C ASP A 186 -12.24 14.05 11.03
N THR A 187 -11.66 12.96 11.54
CA THR A 187 -10.42 12.40 11.00
C THR A 187 -10.66 11.00 10.45
N ILE A 188 -10.13 10.73 9.27
CA ILE A 188 -10.16 9.40 8.64
C ILE A 188 -8.72 8.96 8.47
N LYS A 189 -8.35 7.85 9.09
CA LYS A 189 -7.03 7.25 9.03
C LYS A 189 -7.08 6.02 8.14
N PHE A 190 -6.38 6.09 7.02
CA PHE A 190 -6.18 4.99 6.10
C PHE A 190 -4.86 4.31 6.44
N HIS A 191 -4.88 3.00 6.57
CA HIS A 191 -3.73 2.17 6.87
C HIS A 191 -3.71 0.97 5.92
N SER A 192 -2.57 0.73 5.28
CA SER A 192 -2.27 -0.50 4.57
C SER A 192 -1.14 -1.20 5.30
N GLU A 193 -1.33 -2.49 5.55
CA GLU A 193 -0.29 -3.35 6.10
C GLU A 193 0.99 -3.25 5.26
N GLN A 194 2.12 -3.05 5.94
CA GLN A 194 3.45 -2.99 5.35
C GLN A 194 4.28 -4.15 5.85
N ILE A 195 5.29 -4.53 5.07
CA ILE A 195 6.16 -5.64 5.41
C ILE A 195 7.38 -5.13 6.17
N GLU A 196 7.61 -5.71 7.35
CA GLU A 196 8.83 -5.47 8.11
C GLU A 196 9.99 -6.28 7.52
N LEU A 197 10.56 -5.78 6.42
CA LEU A 197 11.60 -6.47 5.65
C LEU A 197 12.79 -6.91 6.52
N ALA A 198 13.24 -6.04 7.44
CA ALA A 198 14.38 -6.32 8.31
C ALA A 198 14.21 -7.56 9.19
N SER A 199 12.95 -7.98 9.47
CA SER A 199 12.66 -9.16 10.28
C SER A 199 12.75 -10.48 9.50
N ILE A 200 12.63 -10.42 8.17
CA ILE A 200 12.54 -11.60 7.30
C ILE A 200 13.71 -11.73 6.31
N ASP A 201 14.41 -10.65 6.01
CA ASP A 201 15.43 -10.58 4.96
C ASP A 201 16.69 -11.40 5.30
N LYS A 202 16.89 -12.48 4.55
CA LYS A 202 18.09 -13.33 4.58
C LYS A 202 18.89 -13.24 3.28
N ILE A 203 18.49 -12.37 2.35
CA ILE A 203 19.05 -12.25 1.01
C ILE A 203 20.00 -11.05 0.91
N SER A 204 19.65 -9.92 1.51
CA SER A 204 20.49 -8.73 1.49
C SER A 204 21.85 -8.99 2.13
N GLY A 205 22.91 -8.55 1.47
CA GLY A 205 24.29 -8.75 1.91
C GLY A 205 24.93 -10.05 1.42
N LEU A 206 24.20 -10.94 0.74
CA LEU A 206 24.81 -12.01 -0.02
C LEU A 206 25.68 -11.45 -1.16
N THR A 207 26.64 -12.26 -1.61
CA THR A 207 27.31 -12.02 -2.89
C THR A 207 26.43 -12.52 -4.04
N LYS A 208 26.60 -11.95 -5.24
CA LYS A 208 25.95 -12.46 -6.46
C LYS A 208 26.11 -13.98 -6.61
N ASP A 209 27.32 -14.51 -6.46
CA ASP A 209 27.57 -15.95 -6.62
C ASP A 209 26.85 -16.81 -5.57
N ALA A 210 26.78 -16.33 -4.32
CA ALA A 210 26.05 -17.02 -3.27
C ALA A 210 24.54 -17.05 -3.57
N LEU A 211 23.97 -15.92 -3.97
CA LEU A 211 22.56 -15.80 -4.37
C LEU A 211 22.23 -16.77 -5.51
N PHE A 212 22.99 -16.74 -6.60
CA PHE A 212 22.73 -17.59 -7.77
C PHE A 212 22.89 -19.08 -7.46
N ARG A 213 23.88 -19.46 -6.63
CA ARG A 213 24.05 -20.83 -6.18
C ARG A 213 22.85 -21.30 -5.35
N GLU A 214 22.35 -20.45 -4.44
CA GLU A 214 21.18 -20.78 -3.63
C GLU A 214 19.94 -20.93 -4.49
N ILE A 215 19.70 -20.02 -5.44
CA ILE A 215 18.57 -20.12 -6.38
C ILE A 215 18.63 -21.44 -7.16
N LYS A 216 19.77 -21.75 -7.78
CA LYS A 216 19.94 -22.99 -8.56
C LYS A 216 19.71 -24.24 -7.72
N THR A 217 20.13 -24.22 -6.46
CA THR A 217 19.88 -25.32 -5.50
C THR A 217 18.39 -25.47 -5.22
N GLN A 218 17.68 -24.38 -4.94
CA GLN A 218 16.25 -24.42 -4.62
C GLN A 218 15.39 -24.75 -5.85
N VAL A 219 15.81 -24.32 -7.04
CA VAL A 219 15.14 -24.68 -8.30
C VAL A 219 15.22 -26.18 -8.54
N ALA A 220 16.42 -26.77 -8.43
CA ALA A 220 16.59 -28.22 -8.59
C ALA A 220 15.73 -29.00 -7.57
N ALA A 221 15.74 -28.59 -6.30
CA ALA A 221 14.92 -29.21 -5.26
C ALA A 221 13.41 -29.10 -5.55
N LYS A 222 12.96 -27.97 -6.09
CA LYS A 222 11.55 -27.76 -6.49
C LYS A 222 11.15 -28.66 -7.65
N GLU A 223 12.01 -28.84 -8.64
CA GLU A 223 11.75 -29.72 -9.79
C GLU A 223 11.68 -31.21 -9.39
N GLU A 224 12.49 -31.64 -8.42
CA GLU A 224 12.45 -33.01 -7.87
C GLU A 224 11.16 -33.30 -7.06
N SER A 225 10.47 -32.26 -6.58
CA SER A 225 9.26 -32.38 -5.77
C SER A 225 7.95 -32.39 -6.57
N LYS A 226 8.01 -32.20 -7.89
CA LYS A 226 6.87 -32.22 -8.82
C LYS A 226 6.62 -33.61 -9.39
#